data_AF-A0A6B3GW27-F1
#
_entry.id   AF-A0A6B3GW27-F1
#
_cell.length_a   1.000
_cell.length_b   1.000
_cell.length_c   1.000
_cell.angle_alpha   90.00
_cell.angle_beta   90.00
_cell.angle_gamma   90.00
#
_symmetry.space_group_name_H-M   'P 1'
#
loop_
_entity.id
_entity.type
_entity.pdbx_description
1 polymer ?
#
loop_
_entity_poly.entity_id
_entity_poly.type
_entity_poly.pdbx_seq_one_letter_code
_entity_poly.pdbx_strand_id
1 'polypeptide(L)'
;GHGSEHRHSRRSALQALVVTTFGGLAMLVGFLIIGQAAGTYRISAIVADPPETTLAVCIAVVLVLCGALSKSAIWPFSMWLPNAMAAPTPVSAYLHAAAMVKAGVYLVARLAPAFADVPFWKPVVLVLGGATMLLGGWRALRLNDLKLVLAYGTVSQLGFLTLLAGTGNHDAALAAFAMILAHALFKAPLFLVTGIVDHAAGTRDLRQLSGVGRSLPY
;
A
#
# COMPACT_ATOMS: atom_id res chain seq x y z
N GLY A 1 10.01 5.92 15.25
CA GLY A 1 10.23 7.31 15.67
C GLY A 1 11.71 7.65 15.72
N HIS A 2 12.44 7.41 14.62
CA HIS A 2 13.80 7.90 14.51
C HIS A 2 13.77 9.43 14.35
N GLY A 3 14.67 10.15 15.03
CA GLY A 3 14.59 11.61 15.13
C GLY A 3 13.37 12.10 15.94
N SER A 4 13.07 11.44 17.06
CA SER A 4 11.96 11.77 17.98
C SER A 4 11.98 13.21 18.47
N GLU A 5 13.15 13.84 18.50
CA GLU A 5 13.34 15.25 18.84
C GLU A 5 12.55 16.20 17.92
N HIS A 6 12.30 15.78 16.67
CA HIS A 6 11.57 16.59 15.69
C HIS A 6 10.07 16.35 15.80
N ARG A 7 9.30 17.41 16.10
CA ARG A 7 7.81 17.35 16.20
C ARG A 7 7.16 16.75 14.95
N HIS A 8 7.69 17.07 13.77
CA HIS A 8 7.17 16.55 12.49
C HIS A 8 7.29 15.02 12.38
N SER A 9 8.45 14.46 12.76
CA SER A 9 8.70 13.01 12.72
C SER A 9 7.79 12.26 13.69
N ARG A 10 7.56 12.82 14.89
CA ARG A 10 6.61 12.26 15.86
C ARG A 10 5.17 12.25 15.33
N ARG A 11 4.69 13.38 14.80
CA ARG A 11 3.33 13.49 14.26
C ARG A 11 3.09 12.49 13.13
N SER A 12 4.06 12.36 12.23
CA SER A 12 3.98 11.44 11.09
C SER A 12 3.96 9.98 11.54
N ALA A 13 4.79 9.62 12.53
CA ALA A 13 4.79 8.27 13.10
C ALA A 13 3.47 7.93 13.81
N LEU A 14 2.92 8.86 14.59
CA LEU A 14 1.63 8.68 15.26
C LEU A 14 0.48 8.52 14.26
N GLN A 15 0.46 9.32 13.20
CA GLN A 15 -0.55 9.19 12.16
C GLN A 15 -0.50 7.80 11.50
N ALA A 16 0.68 7.33 11.13
CA ALA A 16 0.84 5.99 10.55
C ALA A 16 0.40 4.89 11.51
N LEU A 17 0.74 5.02 12.80
CA LEU A 17 0.30 4.08 13.83
C LEU A 17 -1.22 4.08 13.96
N VAL A 18 -1.85 5.24 14.12
CA VAL A 18 -3.31 5.35 14.31
C VAL A 18 -4.06 4.77 13.11
N VAL A 19 -3.71 5.17 11.89
CA VAL A 19 -4.40 4.70 10.67
C VAL A 19 -4.24 3.19 10.50
N THR A 20 -3.02 2.67 10.65
CA THR A 20 -2.77 1.25 10.40
C THR A 20 -3.24 0.34 11.53
N THR A 21 -3.29 0.82 12.77
CA THR A 21 -3.88 0.11 13.92
C THR A 21 -5.40 0.10 13.84
N PHE A 22 -6.02 1.24 13.50
CA PHE A 22 -7.46 1.30 13.28
C PHE A 22 -7.90 0.28 12.22
N GLY A 23 -7.25 0.30 11.05
CA GLY A 23 -7.54 -0.68 10.00
C GLY A 23 -7.27 -2.12 10.45
N GLY A 24 -6.20 -2.37 11.21
CA GLY A 24 -5.88 -3.68 11.76
C GLY A 24 -6.96 -4.23 12.70
N LEU A 25 -7.51 -3.39 13.57
CA LEU A 25 -8.59 -3.76 14.49
C LEU A 25 -9.90 -4.02 13.76
N ALA A 26 -10.26 -3.18 12.79
CA ALA A 26 -11.42 -3.42 11.93
C ALA A 26 -11.31 -4.77 11.22
N MET A 27 -10.15 -5.05 10.62
CA MET A 27 -9.88 -6.31 9.95
C MET A 27 -9.92 -7.51 10.89
N LEU A 28 -9.45 -7.38 12.13
CA LEU A 28 -9.57 -8.43 13.14
C LEU A 28 -11.04 -8.81 13.38
N VAL A 29 -11.92 -7.83 13.55
CA VAL A 29 -13.36 -8.09 13.71
C VAL A 29 -13.94 -8.80 12.49
N GLY A 30 -13.56 -8.37 11.28
CA GLY A 30 -13.98 -9.03 10.05
C GLY A 30 -13.54 -10.49 9.98
N PHE A 31 -12.29 -10.81 10.36
CA PHE A 31 -11.81 -12.20 10.40
C PHE A 31 -12.53 -13.07 11.44
N LEU A 32 -12.90 -12.52 12.59
CA LEU A 32 -13.68 -13.25 13.59
C LEU A 32 -15.05 -13.65 13.04
N ILE A 33 -15.75 -12.73 12.37
CA ILE A 33 -17.05 -13.00 11.77
C ILE A 33 -16.93 -14.04 10.65
N ILE A 34 -15.97 -13.89 9.74
CA ILE A 34 -15.74 -14.85 8.63
C ILE A 34 -15.39 -16.22 9.19
N GLY A 35 -14.48 -16.29 10.18
CA GLY A 35 -14.03 -17.56 10.74
C GLY A 35 -15.14 -18.29 11.50
N GLN A 36 -16.02 -17.55 12.19
CA GLN A 36 -17.20 -18.12 12.84
C GLN A 36 -18.22 -18.62 11.81
N ALA A 37 -18.48 -17.86 10.75
CA ALA A 37 -19.39 -18.26 9.68
C ALA A 37 -18.89 -19.47 8.89
N ALA A 38 -17.58 -19.57 8.66
CA ALA A 38 -16.94 -20.68 7.95
C ALA A 38 -16.67 -21.91 8.85
N GLY A 39 -16.85 -21.77 10.18
CA GLY A 39 -16.50 -22.83 11.15
C GLY A 39 -14.99 -23.13 11.25
N THR A 40 -14.13 -22.30 10.66
CA THR A 40 -12.67 -22.50 10.63
C THR A 40 -11.94 -21.18 10.42
N TYR A 41 -10.72 -21.08 10.95
CA TYR A 41 -9.81 -19.95 10.72
C TYR A 41 -8.71 -20.26 9.70
N ARG A 42 -8.75 -21.44 9.06
CA ARG A 42 -7.81 -21.80 8.01
C ARG A 42 -8.19 -21.12 6.70
N ILE A 43 -7.41 -20.12 6.28
CA ILE A 43 -7.64 -19.38 5.02
C ILE A 43 -7.78 -20.34 3.82
N SER A 44 -6.98 -21.40 3.74
CA SER A 44 -7.09 -22.36 2.64
C SER A 44 -8.44 -23.09 2.59
N ALA A 45 -9.05 -23.34 3.74
CA ALA A 45 -10.36 -23.98 3.83
C ALA A 45 -11.47 -22.97 3.50
N ILE A 46 -11.39 -21.75 4.06
CA ILE A 46 -12.33 -20.66 3.76
C ILE A 46 -12.35 -20.32 2.26
N VAL A 47 -11.18 -20.35 1.60
CA VAL A 47 -11.10 -20.06 0.16
C VAL A 47 -11.65 -21.21 -0.69
N ALA A 48 -11.52 -22.45 -0.24
CA ALA A 48 -12.03 -23.62 -0.96
C ALA A 48 -13.54 -23.80 -0.79
N ASP A 49 -14.07 -23.46 0.38
CA ASP A 49 -15.48 -23.53 0.74
C ASP A 49 -15.88 -22.25 1.50
N PRO A 50 -16.17 -21.15 0.78
CA PRO A 50 -16.50 -19.88 1.40
C PRO A 50 -17.85 -19.94 2.14
N PRO A 51 -17.98 -19.22 3.27
CA PRO A 51 -19.25 -19.17 3.99
C PRO A 51 -20.34 -18.53 3.12
N GLU A 52 -21.59 -18.88 3.41
CA GLU A 52 -22.75 -18.30 2.74
C GLU A 52 -22.73 -16.77 2.81
N THR A 53 -23.10 -16.12 1.71
CA THR A 53 -23.08 -14.66 1.57
C THR A 53 -24.24 -14.00 2.32
N THR A 54 -24.15 -14.00 3.64
CA THR A 54 -25.07 -13.29 4.53
C THR A 54 -24.68 -11.81 4.68
N LEU A 55 -25.58 -10.99 5.23
CA LEU A 55 -25.28 -9.60 5.56
C LEU A 55 -24.06 -9.48 6.50
N ALA A 56 -23.92 -10.40 7.46
CA ALA A 56 -22.79 -10.43 8.39
C ALA A 56 -21.46 -10.65 7.64
N VAL A 57 -21.43 -11.58 6.67
CA VAL A 57 -20.25 -11.84 5.83
C VAL A 57 -19.93 -10.63 4.93
N CYS A 58 -20.94 -9.96 4.38
CA CYS A 58 -20.73 -8.73 3.60
C CYS A 58 -20.07 -7.63 4.44
N ILE A 59 -20.57 -7.39 5.66
CA ILE A 59 -19.98 -6.43 6.61
C ILE A 59 -18.55 -6.85 6.97
N ALA A 60 -18.33 -8.13 7.23
CA ALA A 60 -17.01 -8.66 7.57
C ALA A 60 -15.99 -8.47 6.44
N VAL A 61 -16.40 -8.69 5.19
CA VAL A 61 -15.58 -8.41 4.01
C VAL A 61 -15.20 -6.94 3.93
N VAL A 62 -16.14 -6.02 4.15
CA VAL A 62 -15.84 -4.57 4.16
C VAL A 62 -14.87 -4.20 5.29
N LEU A 63 -15.00 -4.81 6.47
CA LEU A 63 -14.08 -4.62 7.59
C LEU A 63 -12.66 -5.13 7.29
N VAL A 64 -12.54 -6.31 6.66
CA VAL A 64 -11.26 -6.85 6.18
C VAL A 64 -10.64 -5.92 5.13
N LEU A 65 -11.44 -5.46 4.15
CA LEU A 65 -10.99 -4.50 3.15
C LEU A 65 -10.52 -3.20 3.81
N CYS A 66 -11.24 -2.67 4.80
CA CYS A 66 -10.81 -1.47 5.53
C CYS A 66 -9.38 -1.60 6.07
N GLY A 67 -9.03 -2.74 6.67
CA GLY A 67 -7.66 -2.99 7.13
C GLY A 67 -6.64 -3.17 6.01
N ALA A 68 -6.99 -3.91 4.95
CA ALA A 68 -6.12 -4.09 3.79
C ALA A 68 -5.80 -2.74 3.12
N LEU A 69 -6.82 -1.92 2.88
CA LEU A 69 -6.70 -0.60 2.26
C LEU A 69 -5.92 0.37 3.15
N SER A 70 -6.13 0.33 4.48
CA SER A 70 -5.36 1.13 5.44
C SER A 70 -3.87 0.78 5.40
N LYS A 71 -3.52 -0.51 5.36
CA LYS A 71 -2.12 -1.00 5.31
C LYS A 71 -1.43 -0.72 3.97
N SER A 72 -2.18 -0.71 2.88
CA SER A 72 -1.64 -0.43 1.53
C SER A 72 -1.82 1.01 1.08
N ALA A 73 -2.12 1.94 2.00
CA ALA A 73 -2.22 3.37 1.73
C ALA A 73 -3.19 3.69 0.56
N ILE A 74 -4.29 2.94 0.47
CA ILE A 74 -5.34 3.19 -0.52
C ILE A 74 -6.24 4.30 0.02
N TRP A 75 -6.69 5.19 -0.86
CA TRP A 75 -7.60 6.29 -0.53
C TRP A 75 -8.85 5.76 0.21
N PRO A 76 -9.26 6.38 1.33
CA PRO A 76 -8.80 7.66 1.89
C PRO A 76 -7.58 7.58 2.83
N PHE A 77 -7.03 6.39 3.07
CA PHE A 77 -5.94 6.14 4.02
C PHE A 77 -4.54 6.40 3.46
N SER A 78 -4.40 7.07 2.31
CA SER A 78 -3.10 7.21 1.63
C SER A 78 -2.10 8.11 2.36
N MET A 79 -2.58 9.07 3.14
CA MET A 79 -1.77 10.20 3.63
C MET A 79 -0.67 9.82 4.63
N TRP A 80 -0.79 8.68 5.32
CA TRP A 80 0.27 8.25 6.23
C TRP A 80 1.55 7.89 5.48
N LEU A 81 1.45 7.46 4.22
CA LEU A 81 2.60 6.97 3.44
C LEU A 81 3.55 8.09 3.00
N PRO A 82 3.09 9.20 2.38
CA PRO A 82 3.96 10.33 2.08
C PRO A 82 4.53 10.98 3.35
N ASN A 83 3.75 11.03 4.42
CA ASN A 83 4.21 11.61 5.69
C ASN A 83 5.30 10.76 6.36
N ALA A 84 5.32 9.45 6.11
CA ALA A 84 6.38 8.55 6.58
C ALA A 84 7.75 8.82 5.93
N MET A 85 7.84 9.64 4.87
CA MET A 85 9.12 10.05 4.25
C MET A 85 10.01 10.91 5.16
N ALA A 86 9.53 11.28 6.36
CA ALA A 86 10.36 11.82 7.42
C ALA A 86 11.42 10.82 7.92
N ALA A 87 11.25 9.52 7.64
CA ALA A 87 12.21 8.49 8.02
C ALA A 87 13.50 8.53 7.15
N PRO A 88 14.60 7.95 7.65
CA PRO A 88 15.80 7.74 6.85
C PRO A 88 15.50 7.01 5.54
N THR A 89 16.26 7.33 4.49
CA THR A 89 16.02 6.78 3.15
C THR A 89 16.10 5.26 3.08
N PRO A 90 17.04 4.56 3.76
CA PRO A 90 17.06 3.10 3.75
C PRO A 90 15.81 2.46 4.37
N VAL A 91 15.30 3.07 5.46
CA VAL A 91 14.03 2.64 6.09
C VAL A 91 12.88 2.82 5.11
N SER A 92 12.86 3.94 4.40
CA SER A 92 11.86 4.23 3.37
C SER A 92 11.95 3.21 2.22
N ALA A 93 13.15 2.91 1.74
CA ALA A 93 13.38 1.92 0.68
C ALA A 93 12.76 0.57 1.07
N TYR A 94 13.07 0.04 2.25
CA TYR A 94 12.54 -1.25 2.68
C TYR A 94 11.01 -1.25 2.88
N LEU A 95 10.48 -0.27 3.61
CA LEU A 95 9.05 -0.24 3.96
C LEU A 95 8.14 0.03 2.76
N HIS A 96 8.55 0.90 1.83
CA HIS A 96 7.74 1.31 0.69
C HIS A 96 7.97 0.40 -0.54
N ALA A 97 9.17 -0.19 -0.68
CA ALA A 97 9.43 -1.09 -1.79
C ALA A 97 9.00 -2.53 -1.52
N ALA A 98 9.27 -3.10 -0.34
CA ALA A 98 9.13 -4.55 -0.14
C ALA A 98 8.13 -4.94 0.94
N ALA A 99 8.18 -4.35 2.14
CA ALA A 99 7.55 -4.94 3.31
C ALA A 99 6.12 -4.44 3.59
N MET A 100 6.00 -3.24 4.18
CA MET A 100 4.79 -2.85 4.89
C MET A 100 3.57 -2.66 3.99
N VAL A 101 3.78 -2.06 2.82
CA VAL A 101 2.68 -1.67 1.94
C VAL A 101 2.13 -2.79 1.07
N LYS A 102 2.84 -3.93 0.97
CA LYS A 102 2.41 -5.09 0.16
C LYS A 102 1.42 -5.96 0.91
N ALA A 103 1.40 -5.90 2.24
CA ALA A 103 0.57 -6.78 3.07
C ALA A 103 -0.93 -6.67 2.76
N GLY A 104 -1.45 -5.46 2.54
CA GLY A 104 -2.86 -5.26 2.18
C GLY A 104 -3.18 -5.80 0.78
N VAL A 105 -2.33 -5.52 -0.22
CA VAL A 105 -2.46 -6.07 -1.58
C VAL A 105 -2.41 -7.60 -1.58
N TYR A 106 -1.46 -8.19 -0.83
CA TYR A 106 -1.37 -9.64 -0.66
C TYR A 106 -2.66 -10.20 -0.06
N LEU A 107 -3.20 -9.56 0.96
CA LEU A 107 -4.44 -10.03 1.59
C LEU A 107 -5.63 -9.97 0.62
N VAL A 108 -5.76 -8.88 -0.14
CA VAL A 108 -6.78 -8.77 -1.19
C VAL A 108 -6.62 -9.89 -2.21
N ALA A 109 -5.40 -10.12 -2.72
CA ALA A 109 -5.13 -11.20 -3.66
C ALA A 109 -5.45 -12.59 -3.08
N ARG A 110 -5.17 -12.79 -1.78
CA ARG A 110 -5.36 -14.08 -1.11
C ARG A 110 -6.83 -14.43 -0.90
N LEU A 111 -7.67 -13.42 -0.69
CA LEU A 111 -9.10 -13.55 -0.39
C LEU A 111 -10.00 -13.39 -1.63
N ALA A 112 -9.51 -12.74 -2.69
CA ALA A 112 -10.26 -12.52 -3.92
C ALA A 112 -10.89 -13.79 -4.52
N PRO A 113 -10.23 -14.98 -4.55
CA PRO A 113 -10.86 -16.17 -5.11
C PRO A 113 -12.14 -16.61 -4.41
N ALA A 114 -12.33 -16.22 -3.14
CA ALA A 114 -13.48 -16.60 -2.32
C ALA A 114 -14.52 -15.48 -2.23
N PHE A 115 -14.08 -14.22 -2.24
CA PHE A 115 -14.91 -13.06 -1.89
C PHE A 115 -15.10 -12.05 -3.03
N ALA A 116 -14.51 -12.26 -4.21
CA ALA A 116 -14.60 -11.29 -5.31
C ALA A 116 -16.04 -11.02 -5.79
N ASP A 117 -16.95 -11.99 -5.62
CA ASP A 117 -18.36 -11.87 -6.00
C ASP A 117 -19.27 -11.49 -4.82
N VAL A 118 -18.72 -11.38 -3.61
CA VAL A 118 -19.47 -10.86 -2.46
C VAL A 118 -19.79 -9.37 -2.69
N PRO A 119 -21.02 -8.92 -2.35
CA PRO A 119 -21.39 -7.52 -2.42
C PRO A 119 -20.32 -6.59 -1.82
N PHE A 120 -20.17 -5.41 -2.43
CA PHE A 120 -19.20 -4.38 -2.06
C PHE A 120 -17.72 -4.69 -2.33
N TRP A 121 -17.28 -5.94 -2.49
CA TRP A 121 -15.86 -6.25 -2.76
C TRP A 121 -15.33 -5.52 -4.00
N LYS A 122 -15.87 -5.86 -5.19
CA LYS A 122 -15.43 -5.29 -6.47
C LYS A 122 -15.62 -3.77 -6.49
N PRO A 123 -16.79 -3.19 -6.13
CA PRO A 123 -16.95 -1.74 -6.09
C PRO A 123 -15.91 -1.02 -5.23
N VAL A 124 -15.63 -1.53 -4.02
CA VAL A 124 -14.65 -0.91 -3.10
C VAL A 124 -13.24 -1.00 -3.68
N VAL A 125 -12.80 -2.19 -4.11
CA VAL A 125 -11.46 -2.39 -4.66
C VAL A 125 -11.28 -1.58 -5.94
N LEU A 126 -12.23 -1.63 -6.87
CA LEU A 126 -12.12 -0.98 -8.18
C LEU A 126 -12.17 0.54 -8.07
N VAL A 127 -13.12 1.09 -7.30
CA VAL A 127 -13.26 2.54 -7.16
C VAL A 127 -12.11 3.12 -6.36
N LEU A 128 -11.80 2.56 -5.19
CA LEU A 128 -10.76 3.12 -4.32
C LEU A 128 -9.36 2.84 -4.86
N GLY A 129 -9.12 1.67 -5.46
CA GLY A 129 -7.88 1.35 -6.16
C GLY A 129 -7.64 2.27 -7.35
N GLY A 130 -8.66 2.47 -8.19
CA GLY A 130 -8.60 3.36 -9.35
C GLY A 130 -8.39 4.82 -8.96
N ALA A 131 -9.15 5.32 -7.99
CA ALA A 131 -8.97 6.66 -7.45
C ALA A 131 -7.54 6.85 -6.90
N THR A 132 -7.03 5.86 -6.16
CA THR A 132 -5.67 5.91 -5.60
C THR A 132 -4.60 5.91 -6.69
N MET A 133 -4.77 5.08 -7.72
CA MET A 133 -3.88 5.02 -8.87
C MET A 133 -3.77 6.40 -9.54
N LEU A 134 -4.90 7.00 -9.87
CA LEU A 134 -4.97 8.26 -10.61
C LEU A 134 -4.53 9.45 -9.75
N LEU A 135 -5.07 9.59 -8.54
CA LEU A 135 -4.75 10.70 -7.63
C LEU A 135 -3.29 10.65 -7.15
N GLY A 136 -2.77 9.46 -6.89
CA GLY A 136 -1.37 9.26 -6.51
C GLY A 136 -0.43 9.66 -7.64
N GLY A 137 -0.72 9.21 -8.87
CA GLY A 137 0.07 9.54 -10.05
C GLY A 137 0.05 11.03 -10.37
N TRP A 138 -1.15 11.63 -10.36
CA TRP A 138 -1.32 13.07 -10.59
C TRP A 138 -0.57 13.92 -9.55
N ARG A 139 -0.62 13.54 -8.26
CA ARG A 139 0.16 14.23 -7.22
C ARG A 139 1.66 14.05 -7.39
N ALA A 140 2.13 12.87 -7.77
CA ALA A 140 3.56 12.62 -7.99
C ALA A 140 4.16 13.57 -9.04
N LEU A 141 3.41 13.85 -10.12
CA LEU A 141 3.84 14.75 -11.19
C LEU A 141 3.94 16.24 -10.78
N ARG A 142 3.36 16.62 -9.64
CA ARG A 142 3.31 18.01 -9.15
C ARG A 142 4.32 18.29 -8.03
N LEU A 143 5.07 17.28 -7.59
CA LEU A 143 5.99 17.38 -6.46
C LEU A 143 7.41 17.63 -6.93
N ASN A 144 8.14 18.44 -6.16
CA ASN A 144 9.53 18.80 -6.46
C ASN A 144 10.55 18.05 -5.58
N ASP A 145 10.12 17.38 -4.50
CA ASP A 145 11.01 16.56 -3.66
C ASP A 145 11.04 15.12 -4.18
N LEU A 146 12.22 14.60 -4.50
CA LEU A 146 12.42 13.25 -5.05
C LEU A 146 11.78 12.14 -4.18
N LYS A 147 11.91 12.19 -2.85
CA LYS A 147 11.31 11.15 -1.97
C LYS A 147 9.80 11.22 -2.03
N LEU A 148 9.22 12.42 -2.02
CA LEU A 148 7.77 12.59 -2.12
C LEU A 148 7.23 12.14 -3.47
N VAL A 149 7.95 12.41 -4.57
CA VAL A 149 7.61 11.86 -5.90
C VAL A 149 7.58 10.33 -5.86
N LEU A 150 8.60 9.70 -5.28
CA LEU A 150 8.65 8.23 -5.15
C LEU A 150 7.56 7.68 -4.23
N ALA A 151 7.22 8.39 -3.15
CA ALA A 151 6.16 8.03 -2.21
C ALA A 151 4.78 8.02 -2.88
N TYR A 152 4.42 9.13 -3.55
CA TYR A 152 3.15 9.21 -4.28
C TYR A 152 3.11 8.30 -5.50
N GLY A 153 4.24 8.08 -6.18
CA GLY A 153 4.37 7.05 -7.20
C GLY A 153 4.16 5.63 -6.63
N THR A 154 4.54 5.39 -5.36
CA THR A 154 4.25 4.11 -4.67
C THR A 154 2.76 3.99 -4.35
N VAL A 155 2.12 5.04 -3.84
CA VAL A 155 0.66 5.09 -3.64
C VAL A 155 -0.09 4.74 -4.93
N SER A 156 0.30 5.38 -6.05
CA SER A 156 -0.30 5.11 -7.36
C SER A 156 -0.19 3.64 -7.78
N GLN A 157 1.01 3.06 -7.64
CA GLN A 157 1.26 1.67 -7.98
C GLN A 157 0.51 0.69 -7.05
N LEU A 158 0.36 1.01 -5.77
CA LEU A 158 -0.46 0.21 -4.85
C LEU A 158 -1.93 0.24 -5.24
N GLY A 159 -2.45 1.39 -5.69
CA GLY A 159 -3.79 1.48 -6.28
C GLY A 159 -3.96 0.54 -7.47
N PHE A 160 -3.01 0.57 -8.41
CA PHE A 160 -3.01 -0.33 -9.57
C PHE A 160 -2.93 -1.81 -9.18
N LEU A 161 -2.06 -2.17 -8.23
CA LEU A 161 -1.93 -3.53 -7.74
C LEU A 161 -3.20 -4.02 -7.03
N THR A 162 -3.85 -3.17 -6.24
CA THR A 162 -5.14 -3.49 -5.60
C THR A 162 -6.22 -3.76 -6.64
N LEU A 163 -6.28 -2.97 -7.73
CA LEU A 163 -7.21 -3.23 -8.84
C LEU A 163 -7.03 -4.64 -9.40
N LEU A 164 -5.80 -4.96 -9.82
CA LEU A 164 -5.49 -6.27 -10.42
C LEU A 164 -5.79 -7.42 -9.46
N ALA A 165 -5.28 -7.31 -8.22
CA ALA A 165 -5.41 -8.33 -7.19
C ALA A 165 -6.86 -8.60 -6.76
N GLY A 166 -7.72 -7.58 -6.77
CA GLY A 166 -9.07 -7.71 -6.25
C GLY A 166 -10.12 -8.12 -7.28
N THR A 167 -9.75 -8.37 -8.54
CA THR A 167 -10.73 -8.80 -9.57
C THR A 167 -11.22 -10.24 -9.38
N GLY A 168 -10.44 -11.10 -8.73
CA GLY A 168 -10.73 -12.54 -8.60
C GLY A 168 -10.37 -13.36 -9.85
N ASN A 169 -9.82 -12.75 -10.90
CA ASN A 169 -9.39 -13.43 -12.12
C ASN A 169 -7.95 -13.96 -11.97
N HIS A 170 -7.69 -15.20 -12.40
CA HIS A 170 -6.38 -15.82 -12.40
C HIS A 170 -5.32 -15.01 -13.17
N ASP A 171 -5.63 -14.56 -14.38
CA ASP A 171 -4.69 -13.80 -15.23
C ASP A 171 -4.34 -12.45 -14.59
N ALA A 172 -5.34 -11.79 -14.00
CA ALA A 172 -5.15 -10.55 -13.26
C ALA A 172 -4.32 -10.77 -11.99
N ALA A 173 -4.48 -11.92 -11.32
CA ALA A 173 -3.67 -12.28 -10.16
C ALA A 173 -2.20 -12.54 -10.54
N LEU A 174 -1.94 -13.21 -11.68
CA LEU A 174 -0.59 -13.38 -12.22
C LEU A 174 0.04 -12.03 -12.58
N ALA A 175 -0.72 -11.15 -13.23
CA ALA A 175 -0.28 -9.79 -13.53
C ALA A 175 0.04 -9.00 -12.24
N ALA A 176 -0.83 -9.08 -11.22
CA ALA A 176 -0.60 -8.45 -9.92
C ALA A 176 0.69 -8.95 -9.27
N PHE A 177 0.94 -10.26 -9.29
CA PHE A 177 2.15 -10.86 -8.74
C PHE A 177 3.42 -10.39 -9.47
N ALA A 178 3.42 -10.43 -10.81
CA ALA A 178 4.54 -9.93 -11.61
C ALA A 178 4.82 -8.45 -11.32
N MET A 179 3.77 -7.63 -11.19
CA MET A 179 3.89 -6.22 -10.90
C MET A 179 4.34 -5.93 -9.45
N ILE A 180 3.96 -6.75 -8.46
CA ILE A 180 4.49 -6.66 -7.09
C ILE A 180 6.01 -6.86 -7.10
N LEU A 181 6.48 -7.89 -7.80
CA LEU A 181 7.90 -8.21 -7.91
C LEU A 181 8.66 -7.09 -8.63
N ALA A 182 8.16 -6.66 -9.78
CA ALA A 182 8.73 -5.55 -10.54
C ALA A 182 8.82 -4.29 -9.65
N HIS A 183 7.73 -3.94 -8.96
CA HIS A 183 7.70 -2.80 -8.05
C HIS A 183 8.72 -2.91 -6.93
N ALA A 184 8.86 -4.07 -6.29
CA ALA A 184 9.85 -4.26 -5.24
C ALA A 184 11.27 -4.05 -5.78
N LEU A 185 11.58 -4.62 -6.96
CA LEU A 185 12.89 -4.57 -7.58
C LEU A 185 13.29 -3.18 -8.06
N PHE A 186 12.39 -2.41 -8.66
CA PHE A 186 12.77 -1.07 -9.15
C PHE A 186 12.68 -0.01 -8.05
N LYS A 187 11.71 -0.11 -7.12
CA LYS A 187 11.44 0.99 -6.17
C LYS A 187 12.49 1.07 -5.06
N ALA A 188 13.00 -0.06 -4.58
CA ALA A 188 14.06 -0.07 -3.56
C ALA A 188 15.33 0.66 -4.05
N PRO A 189 15.90 0.33 -5.23
CA PRO A 189 17.02 1.08 -5.82
C PRO A 189 16.70 2.55 -6.01
N LEU A 190 15.51 2.93 -6.52
CA LEU A 190 15.16 4.35 -6.69
C LEU A 190 15.20 5.14 -5.38
N PHE A 191 14.71 4.56 -4.28
CA PHE A 191 14.84 5.19 -2.96
C PHE A 191 16.30 5.28 -2.53
N LEU A 192 17.09 4.22 -2.70
CA LEU A 192 18.51 4.22 -2.32
C LEU A 192 19.31 5.27 -3.11
N VAL A 193 19.13 5.33 -4.45
CA VAL A 193 19.73 6.35 -5.32
C VAL A 193 19.31 7.75 -4.90
N THR A 194 18.02 7.96 -4.58
CA THR A 194 17.55 9.24 -4.05
C THR A 194 18.28 9.62 -2.75
N GLY A 195 18.60 8.63 -1.90
CA GLY A 195 19.38 8.85 -0.69
C GLY A 195 20.83 9.24 -0.97
N ILE A 196 21.46 8.62 -1.98
CA ILE A 196 22.81 8.97 -2.43
C ILE A 196 22.83 10.41 -2.96
N VAL A 197 21.86 10.78 -3.82
CA VAL A 197 21.73 12.14 -4.36
C VAL A 197 21.53 13.17 -3.26
N ASP A 198 20.65 12.89 -2.29
CA ASP A 198 20.41 13.75 -1.12
C ASP A 198 21.71 14.00 -0.34
N HIS A 199 22.48 12.94 -0.10
CA HIS A 199 23.73 13.02 0.66
C HIS A 199 24.83 13.76 -0.11
N ALA A 200 24.97 13.51 -1.42
CA ALA A 200 26.04 14.08 -2.24
C ALA A 200 25.77 15.53 -2.69
N ALA A 201 24.51 15.86 -3.02
CA ALA A 201 24.12 17.19 -3.50
C ALA A 201 23.60 18.11 -2.38
N GLY A 202 23.33 17.58 -1.19
CA GLY A 202 22.76 18.33 -0.06
C GLY A 202 21.31 18.77 -0.25
N THR A 203 20.66 18.35 -1.33
CA THR A 203 19.27 18.68 -1.65
C THR A 203 18.60 17.56 -2.43
N ARG A 204 17.27 17.51 -2.35
CA ARG A 204 16.39 16.59 -3.09
C ARG A 204 15.42 17.32 -4.02
N ASP A 205 15.57 18.64 -4.12
CA ASP A 205 14.67 19.49 -4.88
C ASP A 205 15.00 19.41 -6.37
N LEU A 206 14.09 18.84 -7.16
CA LEU A 206 14.17 18.70 -8.60
C LEU A 206 14.42 20.03 -9.34
N ARG A 207 14.09 21.17 -8.73
CA ARG A 207 14.31 22.50 -9.31
C ARG A 207 15.75 22.98 -9.15
N GLN A 208 16.50 22.37 -8.24
CA GLN A 208 17.90 22.70 -7.93
C GLN A 208 18.87 21.66 -8.48
N LEU A 209 18.41 20.42 -8.64
CA LEU A 209 19.21 19.32 -9.17
C LEU A 209 19.31 19.42 -10.70
N SER A 210 20.55 19.46 -11.22
CA SER A 210 20.84 19.42 -12.65
C SER A 210 22.15 18.67 -12.91
N GLY A 211 22.24 17.95 -14.03
CA GLY A 211 23.47 17.25 -14.44
C GLY A 211 23.90 16.08 -13.55
N VAL A 212 23.09 15.68 -12.56
CA VAL A 212 23.46 14.68 -11.53
C VAL A 212 23.96 13.36 -12.12
N GLY A 213 23.30 12.84 -13.16
CA GLY A 213 23.73 11.59 -13.81
C GLY A 213 25.08 11.67 -14.53
N ARG A 214 25.57 12.88 -14.86
CA ARG A 214 26.92 13.08 -15.41
C ARG A 214 27.97 13.27 -14.31
N SER A 215 27.60 13.96 -13.23
CA SER A 215 28.52 14.24 -12.11
C SER A 215 28.66 13.08 -11.12
N LEU A 216 27.63 12.23 -11.02
CA LEU A 216 27.57 11.04 -10.16
C LEU A 216 27.08 9.85 -11.00
N PRO A 217 27.94 9.28 -11.87
CA PRO A 217 27.55 8.20 -12.78
C PRO A 217 27.35 6.83 -12.12
N TYR A 218 27.79 6.66 -10.87
CA TYR A 218 27.71 5.40 -10.11
C TYR A 218 27.21 5.65 -8.69
#